data_AF-A0AAD5I7T4-F1
#
_entry.id   AF-A0AAD5I7T4-F1
#
_cell.length_a   1.000
_cell.length_b   1.000
_cell.length_c   1.000
_cell.angle_alpha   90.00
_cell.angle_beta   90.00
_cell.angle_gamma   90.00
#
_symmetry.space_group_name_H-M   'P 1'
#
loop_
_entity.id
_entity.type
_entity.pdbx_description
1 polymer ?
#
loop_
_entity_poly.entity_id
_entity_poly.type
_entity_poly.pdbx_seq_one_letter_code
_entity_poly.pdbx_strand_id
1 'polypeptide(L)'
;MVHTQFNWCWYHVPTFAPYKVEGMFFPLILAHGGSAQSAKTAAIVLQSLTPNAQSVFKILAEYQLSHPDEEGMPIDNLYTVSRERFLVSSQVTLNSHLTEFKDHDLVKTRRHSDGQDCLYIPLASEALEKLLSDMNQ
;
A
#
# COMPACT_ATOMS: atom_id res chain seq x y z
N MET A 1 15.16 -13.34 24.16
CA MET A 1 15.38 -14.70 24.71
C MET A 1 14.68 -15.75 23.83
N VAL A 2 15.16 -15.97 22.59
CA VAL A 2 14.56 -16.97 21.66
C VAL A 2 15.50 -18.19 21.48
N HIS A 3 16.81 -18.00 21.68
CA HIS A 3 17.79 -19.08 21.60
C HIS A 3 17.74 -20.08 22.76
N THR A 4 16.98 -19.81 23.82
CA THR A 4 16.81 -20.70 24.98
C THR A 4 15.55 -21.57 24.91
N GLN A 5 14.59 -21.23 24.04
CA GLN A 5 13.32 -21.97 23.90
C GLN A 5 13.42 -23.11 22.88
N PHE A 6 14.32 -22.98 21.92
CA PHE A 6 14.51 -23.95 20.84
C PHE A 6 15.92 -24.51 20.90
N ASN A 7 16.03 -25.83 21.02
CA ASN A 7 17.31 -26.54 20.98
C ASN A 7 17.75 -26.74 19.53
N TRP A 8 18.28 -25.68 18.91
CA TRP A 8 18.68 -25.68 17.51
C TRP A 8 19.90 -26.58 17.26
N CYS A 9 19.77 -27.52 16.32
CA CYS A 9 20.89 -28.27 15.76
C CYS A 9 21.00 -27.93 14.26
N TRP A 10 22.14 -27.37 13.85
CA TRP A 10 22.37 -26.93 12.48
C TRP A 10 22.98 -28.06 11.66
N TYR A 11 22.39 -28.35 10.49
CA TYR A 11 22.90 -29.32 9.54
C TYR A 11 23.06 -28.67 8.17
N HIS A 12 24.14 -29.01 7.47
CA HIS A 12 24.42 -28.50 6.13
C HIS A 12 23.78 -29.42 5.08
N VAL A 13 22.70 -28.96 4.44
CA VAL A 13 21.95 -29.71 3.43
C VAL A 13 21.74 -28.84 2.18
N PRO A 14 22.76 -28.65 1.32
CA PRO A 14 22.63 -27.86 0.11
C PRO A 14 21.89 -28.68 -0.96
N THR A 15 20.59 -28.45 -1.10
CA THR A 15 19.80 -29.01 -2.20
C THR A 15 19.82 -28.04 -3.39
N PHE A 16 20.13 -28.53 -4.60
CA PHE A 16 19.97 -27.78 -5.85
C PHE A 16 18.52 -27.76 -6.36
N ALA A 17 17.55 -28.13 -5.52
CA ALA A 17 16.15 -28.14 -5.88
C ALA A 17 15.64 -26.70 -6.10
N PRO A 18 14.76 -26.47 -7.09
CA PRO A 18 14.23 -25.14 -7.35
C PRO A 18 13.22 -24.72 -6.27
N TYR A 19 13.37 -23.52 -5.73
CA TYR A 19 12.50 -22.89 -4.73
C TYR A 19 11.17 -22.40 -5.31
N LYS A 20 10.44 -23.29 -5.97
CA LYS A 20 9.19 -22.94 -6.67
C LYS A 20 8.09 -22.53 -5.71
N VAL A 21 8.00 -23.16 -4.53
CA VAL A 21 6.92 -22.93 -3.56
C VAL A 21 7.21 -21.68 -2.73
N GLU A 22 8.45 -21.53 -2.30
CA GLU A 22 8.93 -20.40 -1.51
C GLU A 22 8.94 -19.13 -2.34
N GLY A 23 9.33 -19.21 -3.62
CA GLY A 23 9.37 -18.09 -4.55
C GLY A 23 8.01 -17.48 -4.92
N MET A 24 6.89 -18.20 -4.70
CA MET A 24 5.54 -17.67 -5.02
C MET A 24 5.17 -16.44 -4.20
N PHE A 25 5.70 -16.36 -2.97
CA PHE A 25 5.37 -15.31 -2.01
C PHE A 25 6.37 -14.16 -1.99
N PHE A 26 7.46 -14.27 -2.74
CA PHE A 26 8.42 -13.19 -2.89
C PHE A 26 8.02 -12.29 -4.06
N PRO A 27 8.11 -10.97 -3.88
CA PRO A 27 7.94 -10.04 -4.98
C PRO A 27 9.15 -10.17 -5.91
N LEU A 28 9.02 -11.03 -6.92
CA LEU A 28 10.00 -11.09 -8.00
C LEU A 28 9.81 -9.83 -8.85
N ILE A 29 10.83 -8.97 -8.91
CA ILE A 29 10.83 -7.71 -9.69
C ILE A 29 10.42 -7.93 -11.17
N LEU A 30 10.67 -9.13 -11.70
CA LEU A 30 10.33 -9.53 -13.08
C LEU A 30 8.93 -10.16 -13.25
N ALA A 31 8.23 -10.51 -12.18
CA ALA A 31 6.91 -11.15 -12.26
C ALA A 31 5.81 -10.09 -12.22
N HIS A 32 5.53 -9.46 -13.35
CA HIS A 32 4.29 -8.71 -13.54
C HIS A 32 3.11 -9.69 -13.54
N GLY A 33 2.24 -9.66 -12.52
CA GLY A 33 0.85 -10.12 -12.71
C GLY A 33 0.17 -10.95 -11.62
N GLY A 34 0.35 -10.66 -10.33
CA GLY A 34 -0.46 -11.28 -9.27
C GLY A 34 -1.17 -10.27 -8.37
N SER A 35 -2.50 -10.21 -8.40
CA SER A 35 -3.31 -9.34 -7.49
C SER A 35 -3.02 -9.61 -6.00
N ALA A 36 -2.72 -10.85 -5.61
CA ALA A 36 -2.36 -11.20 -4.23
C ALA A 36 -0.94 -10.78 -3.82
N GLN A 37 -0.03 -10.57 -4.79
CA GLN A 37 1.32 -10.05 -4.53
C GLN A 37 1.29 -8.56 -4.19
N SER A 38 0.23 -7.85 -4.59
CA SER A 38 0.06 -6.41 -4.40
C SER A 38 0.04 -5.99 -2.93
N ALA A 39 -0.52 -6.78 -2.01
CA ALA A 39 -0.63 -6.37 -0.61
C ALA A 39 0.74 -6.38 0.12
N LYS A 40 1.53 -7.44 -0.01
CA LYS A 40 2.88 -7.48 0.62
C LYS A 40 3.83 -6.50 -0.04
N THR A 41 3.75 -6.31 -1.35
CA THR A 41 4.52 -5.26 -2.03
C THR A 41 4.07 -3.88 -1.58
N ALA A 42 2.76 -3.66 -1.42
CA ALA A 42 2.24 -2.41 -0.91
C ALA A 42 2.76 -2.12 0.49
N ALA A 43 2.84 -3.12 1.38
CA ALA A 43 3.44 -2.95 2.71
C ALA A 43 4.91 -2.49 2.63
N ILE A 44 5.73 -3.15 1.79
CA ILE A 44 7.15 -2.80 1.60
C ILE A 44 7.30 -1.39 1.00
N VAL A 45 6.47 -1.06 0.01
CA VAL A 45 6.46 0.27 -0.61
C VAL A 45 6.04 1.31 0.42
N LEU A 46 4.95 1.10 1.16
CA LEU A 46 4.46 2.00 2.19
C LEU A 46 5.51 2.22 3.30
N GLN A 47 6.27 1.20 3.68
CA GLN A 47 7.40 1.35 4.62
C GLN A 47 8.54 2.23 4.08
N SER A 48 8.67 2.34 2.76
CA SER A 48 9.67 3.17 2.08
C SER A 48 9.21 4.62 1.92
N LEU A 49 7.89 4.87 2.01
CA LEU A 49 7.31 6.20 1.88
C LEU A 49 7.54 7.06 3.13
N THR A 50 7.46 8.38 2.95
CA THR A 50 7.51 9.34 4.05
C THR A 50 6.31 9.18 5.01
N PRO A 51 6.46 9.46 6.32
CA PRO A 51 5.37 9.31 7.30
C PRO A 51 4.15 10.20 6.99
N ASN A 52 4.38 11.35 6.35
CA ASN A 52 3.30 12.22 5.88
C ASN A 52 2.52 11.55 4.74
N ALA A 53 3.21 10.95 3.78
CA ALA A 53 2.56 10.23 2.68
C ALA A 53 1.82 8.97 3.19
N GLN A 54 2.37 8.24 4.15
CA GLN A 54 1.67 7.15 4.84
C GLN A 54 0.36 7.62 5.49
N SER A 55 0.38 8.80 6.13
CA SER A 55 -0.80 9.38 6.77
C SER A 55 -1.86 9.81 5.75
N VAL A 56 -1.45 10.36 4.59
CA VAL A 56 -2.35 10.67 3.48
C VAL A 56 -2.98 9.40 2.91
N PHE A 57 -2.20 8.34 2.73
CA PHE A 57 -2.69 7.03 2.30
C PHE A 57 -3.71 6.45 3.29
N LYS A 58 -3.46 6.60 4.61
CA LYS A 58 -4.39 6.17 5.66
C LYS A 58 -5.75 6.86 5.57
N ILE A 59 -5.78 8.18 5.35
CA ILE A 59 -7.04 8.93 5.16
C ILE A 59 -7.80 8.42 3.95
N LEU A 60 -7.09 8.17 2.84
CA LEU A 60 -7.67 7.63 1.61
C LEU A 60 -8.28 6.24 1.85
N ALA A 61 -7.57 5.39 2.59
CA ALA A 61 -8.02 4.05 2.95
C ALA A 61 -9.25 4.06 3.86
N GLU A 62 -9.27 4.91 4.90
CA GLU A 62 -10.42 5.09 5.80
C GLU A 62 -11.66 5.62 5.04
N TYR A 63 -11.46 6.53 4.09
CA TYR A 63 -12.54 7.04 3.23
C TYR A 63 -13.13 5.92 2.36
N GLN A 64 -12.28 5.09 1.74
CA GLN A 64 -12.73 3.98 0.91
C GLN A 64 -13.43 2.86 1.71
N LEU A 65 -13.03 2.64 2.97
CA LEU A 65 -13.71 1.71 3.88
C LEU A 65 -15.07 2.23 4.35
N SER A 66 -15.22 3.54 4.55
CA SER A 66 -16.48 4.16 4.99
C SER A 66 -17.51 4.30 3.87
N HIS A 67 -17.07 4.40 2.61
CA HIS A 67 -17.94 4.55 1.43
C HIS A 67 -17.65 3.45 0.39
N PRO A 68 -18.01 2.18 0.67
CA PRO A 68 -17.75 1.06 -0.25
C PRO A 68 -18.57 1.13 -1.55
N ASP A 69 -19.60 1.99 -1.61
CA ASP A 69 -20.50 2.17 -2.76
C ASP A 69 -20.07 3.34 -3.68
N GLU A 70 -19.14 4.20 -3.25
CA GLU A 70 -18.64 5.32 -4.05
C GLU A 70 -17.26 4.99 -4.66
N GLU A 71 -17.14 5.10 -5.99
CA GLU A 71 -15.93 4.75 -6.77
C GLU A 71 -14.76 5.76 -6.62
N GLY A 72 -14.48 6.22 -5.40
CA GLY A 72 -13.25 6.93 -5.04
C GLY A 72 -13.46 8.31 -4.42
N MET A 73 -12.40 8.79 -3.77
CA MET A 73 -12.37 10.09 -3.11
C MET A 73 -11.99 11.20 -4.10
N PRO A 74 -12.71 12.34 -4.18
CA PRO A 74 -12.30 13.46 -5.01
C PRO A 74 -11.02 14.11 -4.45
N ILE A 75 -10.12 14.54 -5.34
CA ILE A 75 -8.85 15.21 -4.96
C ILE A 75 -9.10 16.43 -4.06
N ASP A 76 -10.20 17.15 -4.27
CA ASP A 76 -10.54 18.36 -3.49
C ASP A 76 -10.81 18.04 -2.00
N ASN A 77 -11.55 16.96 -1.74
CA ASN A 77 -11.80 16.50 -0.37
C ASN A 77 -10.49 16.01 0.26
N LEU A 78 -9.67 15.27 -0.49
CA LEU A 78 -8.39 14.78 0.01
C LEU A 78 -7.43 15.93 0.36
N TYR A 79 -7.40 16.98 -0.47
CA TYR A 79 -6.63 18.19 -0.20
C TYR A 79 -7.13 18.90 1.06
N THR A 80 -8.45 19.00 1.23
CA THR A 80 -9.05 19.62 2.43
C THR A 80 -8.66 18.88 3.70
N VAL A 81 -8.85 17.55 3.75
CA VAL A 81 -8.50 16.74 4.94
C VAL A 81 -7.00 16.72 5.20
N SER A 82 -6.17 16.64 4.15
CA SER A 82 -4.70 16.67 4.28
C SER A 82 -4.21 18.00 4.83
N ARG A 83 -4.85 19.10 4.46
CA ARG A 83 -4.55 20.44 4.95
C ARG A 83 -5.00 20.63 6.39
N GLU A 84 -6.18 20.14 6.77
CA GLU A 84 -6.67 20.17 8.16
C GLU A 84 -5.77 19.39 9.12
N ARG A 85 -5.20 18.28 8.64
CA ARG A 85 -4.26 17.44 9.41
C ARG A 85 -2.80 17.92 9.33
N PHE A 86 -2.53 19.04 8.65
CA PHE A 86 -1.19 19.59 8.42
C PHE A 86 -0.20 18.63 7.75
N LEU A 87 -0.68 17.67 6.95
CA LEU A 87 0.15 16.66 6.29
C LEU A 87 0.86 17.20 5.05
N VAL A 88 0.27 18.21 4.41
CA VAL A 88 0.70 18.76 3.13
C VAL A 88 0.73 20.29 3.22
N SER A 89 1.82 20.91 2.75
CA SER A 89 2.00 22.36 2.78
C SER A 89 1.41 23.08 1.55
N SER A 90 1.31 22.41 0.40
CA SER A 90 0.81 22.96 -0.86
C SER A 90 0.21 21.89 -1.79
N GLN A 91 -0.65 22.31 -2.73
CA GLN A 91 -1.16 21.42 -3.79
C GLN A 91 -0.03 20.73 -4.57
N VAL A 92 1.12 21.39 -4.73
CA VAL A 92 2.28 20.83 -5.43
C VAL A 92 2.86 19.63 -4.69
N THR A 93 2.98 19.73 -3.36
CA THR A 93 3.43 18.60 -2.53
C THR A 93 2.42 17.46 -2.56
N LEU A 94 1.11 17.76 -2.59
CA LEU A 94 0.09 16.73 -2.75
C LEU A 94 0.24 16.00 -4.08
N ASN A 95 0.40 16.74 -5.18
CA ASN A 95 0.58 16.17 -6.51
C ASN A 95 1.83 15.29 -6.59
N SER A 96 2.92 15.64 -5.89
CA SER A 96 4.11 14.78 -5.80
C SER A 96 3.79 13.45 -5.12
N HIS A 97 3.08 13.47 -3.98
CA HIS A 97 2.66 12.24 -3.30
C HIS A 97 1.69 11.41 -4.15
N LEU A 98 0.74 12.05 -4.84
CA LEU A 98 -0.18 11.37 -5.77
C LEU A 98 0.55 10.72 -6.95
N THR A 99 1.61 11.37 -7.46
CA THR A 99 2.45 10.81 -8.53
C THR A 99 3.19 9.58 -8.02
N GLU A 100 3.78 9.65 -6.82
CA GLU A 100 4.44 8.53 -6.16
C GLU A 100 3.49 7.35 -5.93
N PHE A 101 2.26 7.59 -5.45
CA PHE A 101 1.24 6.55 -5.29
C PHE A 101 0.84 5.89 -6.62
N LYS A 102 0.82 6.67 -7.71
CA LYS A 102 0.52 6.18 -9.06
C LYS A 102 1.67 5.38 -9.65
N ASP A 103 2.91 5.82 -9.46
CA ASP A 103 4.11 5.13 -9.93
C ASP A 103 4.28 3.75 -9.27
N HIS A 104 3.77 3.60 -8.05
CA HIS A 104 3.75 2.33 -7.32
C HIS A 104 2.48 1.48 -7.50
N ASP A 105 1.58 1.86 -8.42
CA ASP A 105 0.29 1.18 -8.67
C ASP A 105 -0.59 1.02 -7.40
N LEU A 106 -0.35 1.83 -6.36
CA LEU A 106 -1.10 1.81 -5.10
C LEU A 106 -2.46 2.47 -5.24
N VAL A 107 -2.55 3.50 -6.08
CA VAL A 107 -3.76 4.26 -6.31
C VAL A 107 -3.96 4.42 -7.81
N LYS A 108 -5.19 4.18 -8.26
CA LYS A 108 -5.60 4.46 -9.63
C LYS A 108 -6.49 5.68 -9.63
N THR A 109 -6.25 6.57 -10.58
CA THR A 109 -7.08 7.75 -10.80
C THR A 109 -8.12 7.43 -11.86
N ARG A 110 -9.40 7.62 -11.55
CA ARG A 110 -10.49 7.56 -12.52
C ARG A 110 -11.06 8.96 -12.71
N ARG A 111 -11.02 9.46 -13.95
CA ARG A 111 -11.71 10.71 -14.30
C ARG A 111 -13.21 10.42 -14.42
N HIS A 112 -14.03 11.02 -13.59
CA HIS A 112 -15.48 10.91 -13.72
C HIS A 112 -15.99 11.79 -14.88
N SER A 113 -17.19 11.52 -15.37
CA SER A 113 -17.85 12.31 -16.44
C SER A 113 -18.06 13.79 -16.07
N ASP A 114 -17.97 14.12 -14.78
CA ASP A 114 -18.09 15.48 -14.22
C ASP A 114 -16.74 16.24 -14.22
N GLY A 115 -15.67 15.65 -14.76
CA GLY A 115 -14.36 16.29 -14.86
C GLY A 115 -13.52 16.24 -13.58
N GLN A 116 -14.08 15.78 -12.46
CA GLN A 116 -13.34 15.53 -11.23
C GLN A 116 -12.53 14.23 -11.33
N ASP A 117 -11.27 14.30 -10.90
CA ASP A 117 -10.40 13.14 -10.74
C ASP A 117 -10.69 12.49 -9.38
N CYS A 118 -11.19 11.26 -9.40
CA CYS A 118 -11.41 10.43 -8.21
C CYS A 118 -10.26 9.44 -8.04
N LEU A 119 -9.78 9.30 -6.81
CA LEU A 119 -8.72 8.38 -6.43
C LEU A 119 -9.33 7.13 -5.81
N TYR A 120 -8.98 5.95 -6.35
CA TYR A 120 -9.41 4.66 -5.80
C TYR A 120 -8.21 3.72 -5.62
N ILE A 121 -8.20 2.97 -4.54
CA ILE A 121 -7.20 1.95 -4.26
C ILE A 121 -7.70 0.62 -4.86
N PRO A 122 -7.01 0.03 -5.85
CA PRO A 122 -7.40 -1.24 -6.47
C PRO A 122 -7.02 -2.47 -5.61
N LEU A 123 -7.26 -2.40 -4.29
CA LEU A 123 -7.02 -3.49 -3.34
C LEU A 123 -8.34 -3.94 -2.73
N ALA A 124 -8.45 -5.24 -2.40
CA ALA A 124 -9.58 -5.76 -1.65
C ALA A 124 -9.65 -5.11 -0.26
N SER A 125 -10.85 -4.81 0.24
CA SER A 125 -11.08 -4.21 1.55
C SER A 125 -10.38 -4.98 2.69
N GLU A 126 -10.44 -6.32 2.66
CA GLU A 126 -9.75 -7.18 3.63
C GLU A 126 -8.22 -7.03 3.63
N ALA A 127 -7.61 -6.77 2.47
CA ALA A 127 -6.17 -6.54 2.35
C ALA A 127 -5.79 -5.14 2.86
N LEU A 128 -6.66 -4.15 2.64
CA LEU A 128 -6.48 -2.79 3.11
C LEU A 128 -6.54 -2.69 4.64
N GLU A 129 -7.48 -3.41 5.28
CA GLU A 129 -7.57 -3.48 6.75
C GLU A 129 -6.33 -4.12 7.37
N LYS A 130 -5.80 -5.18 6.74
CA LYS A 130 -4.53 -5.80 7.17
C LYS A 130 -3.35 -4.86 7.03
N LEU A 131 -3.28 -4.08 5.94
CA LEU A 131 -2.22 -3.09 5.75
C LEU A 131 -2.30 -1.96 6.78
N LEU A 132 -3.50 -1.44 7.05
CA LEU A 132 -3.71 -0.43 8.09
C LEU A 132 -3.35 -0.93 9.48
N SER A 133 -3.60 -2.21 9.76
CA SER A 133 -3.22 -2.84 11.03
C SER A 133 -1.70 -2.99 11.16
N ASP A 134 -1.01 -3.41 10.08
CA ASP A 134 0.45 -3.53 10.04
C ASP A 134 1.15 -2.18 10.18
N MET A 135 0.58 -1.11 9.60
CA MET A 135 1.11 0.26 9.71
C MET A 135 0.90 0.91 11.09
N ASN A 136 -0.07 0.44 11.88
CA ASN A 136 -0.30 0.94 13.24
C ASN A 136 0.57 0.21 14.30
N GLN A 137 1.36 -0.79 13.90
CA GLN A 137 2.21 -1.59 14.77
C GLN A 137 3.66 -1.11 14.76
#